data_AF-K2EVT4-F1
#
_entry.id   AF-K2EVT4-F1
#
_cell.length_a   1.000
_cell.length_b   1.000
_cell.length_c   1.000
_cell.angle_alpha   90.00
_cell.angle_beta   90.00
_cell.angle_gamma   90.00
#
_symmetry.space_group_name_H-M   'P 1'
#
loop_
_entity.id
_entity.type
_entity.pdbx_description
1 polymer ?
#
loop_
_entity_poly.entity_id
_entity_poly.type
_entity_poly.pdbx_seq_one_letter_code
_entity_poly.pdbx_strand_id
1 'polypeptide(L)'
;DEKEIEINITDYDYSDLVLVNEIFPAPENSDSEDEWIELINLDSRDVDLGGWVLTDNKTYFQIQAKTIIKAGGYLVFNKEVTKISLNNTGEKILLIDPKGKIVNGVEYQKAVKGLSFSRIYGTDNWAWTKDLTPAEENKIDGEVISEKIEKVKVKGAKDSIKEFIKTVIAKLKELALKTLVEVTGFVVVEPGIYGTNYFYIFDGEAGIKIYSYKKEFPELEIGQKIRVSGTLSEAEGERKINVSQKEDIEILEEDSEIPSPIEIDYLNEDLVGSLVTIEGIVLNIEASSVYLETEEGETIKIYLKRSANIDKKVFQEGENFKITGVISKSKEELMIMPRSNEDIEKLGKVLGESVVSEDIELASNNKDSQAKKYLLGLGGTLVVILVGLGVKWWKERKKDRDRKKK
;
A
#
# COMPACT_ATOMS: atom_id res chain seq x y z
N ASP A 1 26.92 37.43 -32.65
CA ASP A 1 25.50 37.21 -32.28
C ASP A 1 25.13 35.76 -32.51
N GLU A 2 25.55 34.89 -31.59
CA GLU A 2 25.00 33.54 -31.50
C GLU A 2 23.76 33.64 -30.61
N LYS A 3 22.57 33.47 -31.20
CA LYS A 3 21.35 33.22 -30.43
C LYS A 3 21.43 31.79 -29.94
N GLU A 4 21.70 31.60 -28.66
CA GLU A 4 21.36 30.36 -27.97
C GLU A 4 19.87 30.09 -28.19
N ILE A 5 19.58 28.96 -28.83
CA ILE A 5 18.24 28.42 -28.91
C ILE A 5 18.04 27.70 -27.57
N GLU A 6 17.34 28.33 -26.64
CA GLU A 6 16.78 27.63 -25.47
C GLU A 6 15.81 26.57 -25.98
N ILE A 7 16.26 25.32 -26.02
CA ILE A 7 15.38 24.18 -26.20
C ILE A 7 14.72 23.95 -24.84
N ASN A 8 13.54 24.53 -24.64
CA ASN A 8 12.67 24.14 -23.53
C ASN A 8 12.22 22.70 -23.77
N ILE A 9 12.99 21.73 -23.28
CA ILE A 9 12.51 20.38 -23.08
C ILE A 9 11.54 20.47 -21.91
N THR A 10 10.26 20.63 -22.19
CA THR A 10 9.23 20.42 -21.18
C THR A 10 9.29 18.95 -20.83
N ASP A 11 9.86 18.63 -19.67
CA ASP A 11 9.82 17.30 -19.10
C ASP A 11 8.37 17.04 -18.71
N TYR A 12 7.73 16.13 -19.42
CA TYR A 12 6.34 15.76 -19.20
C TYR A 12 6.30 14.53 -18.31
N ASP A 13 5.31 14.48 -17.43
CA ASP A 13 5.08 13.31 -16.60
C ASP A 13 4.21 12.27 -17.32
N TYR A 14 4.49 10.99 -17.07
CA TYR A 14 3.82 9.85 -17.71
C TYR A 14 3.40 8.83 -16.66
N SER A 15 2.16 8.36 -16.73
CA SER A 15 1.67 7.25 -15.89
C SER A 15 0.59 6.45 -16.62
N ASP A 16 0.69 5.12 -16.59
CA ASP A 16 -0.37 4.25 -17.10
C ASP A 16 -1.54 4.09 -16.09
N LEU A 17 -1.43 4.72 -14.93
CA LEU A 17 -2.34 4.59 -13.80
C LEU A 17 -3.24 5.83 -13.62
N VAL A 18 -3.17 6.80 -14.54
CA VAL A 18 -4.17 7.87 -14.63
C VAL A 18 -5.29 7.42 -15.58
N LEU A 19 -6.49 7.29 -15.04
CA LEU A 19 -7.64 6.71 -15.74
C LEU A 19 -8.80 7.69 -15.79
N VAL A 20 -9.67 7.56 -16.80
CA VAL A 20 -11.00 8.16 -16.72
C VAL A 20 -11.79 7.40 -15.66
N ASN A 21 -12.37 8.14 -14.71
CA ASN A 21 -13.02 7.59 -13.51
C ASN A 21 -14.55 7.66 -13.56
N GLU A 22 -15.08 8.80 -13.96
CA GLU A 22 -16.53 9.04 -13.96
C GLU A 22 -16.86 10.10 -15.01
N ILE A 23 -18.00 9.94 -15.68
CA ILE A 23 -18.52 10.94 -16.63
C ILE A 23 -20.00 11.21 -16.34
N PHE A 24 -20.43 12.46 -16.50
CA PHE A 24 -21.83 12.85 -16.30
C PHE A 24 -22.41 13.44 -17.59
N PRO A 25 -22.92 12.60 -18.50
CA PRO A 25 -23.24 13.01 -19.86
C PRO A 25 -24.61 13.66 -20.04
N ALA A 26 -25.56 13.41 -19.12
CA ALA A 26 -26.93 13.87 -19.28
C ALA A 26 -27.51 14.46 -17.99
N PRO A 27 -27.10 15.67 -17.58
CA PRO A 27 -27.67 16.35 -16.42
C PRO A 27 -29.22 16.43 -16.42
N GLU A 28 -29.84 16.43 -15.24
CA GLU A 28 -31.31 16.50 -15.14
C GLU A 28 -31.87 17.84 -15.63
N ASN A 29 -31.13 18.91 -15.32
CA ASN A 29 -31.39 20.27 -15.73
C ASN A 29 -31.20 20.34 -17.26
N SER A 30 -32.03 21.11 -17.96
CA SER A 30 -31.95 21.24 -19.43
C SER A 30 -30.65 21.87 -19.95
N ASP A 31 -29.78 22.32 -19.05
CA ASP A 31 -28.53 22.97 -19.37
C ASP A 31 -27.45 21.91 -19.54
N SER A 32 -27.09 21.63 -20.79
CA SER A 32 -26.03 20.70 -21.17
C SER A 32 -24.63 21.15 -20.73
N GLU A 33 -24.49 22.24 -19.99
CA GLU A 33 -23.23 22.81 -19.51
C GLU A 33 -22.71 22.14 -18.23
N ASP A 34 -23.58 21.41 -17.51
CA ASP A 34 -23.23 20.66 -16.29
C ASP A 34 -22.59 19.29 -16.60
N GLU A 35 -22.22 19.03 -17.86
CA GLU A 35 -21.48 17.82 -18.26
C GLU A 35 -20.04 17.88 -17.75
N TRP A 36 -19.53 16.75 -17.25
CA TRP A 36 -18.15 16.67 -16.77
C TRP A 36 -17.51 15.30 -16.99
N ILE A 37 -16.17 15.32 -17.00
CA ILE A 37 -15.29 14.17 -17.12
C ILE A 37 -14.33 14.21 -15.94
N GLU A 38 -14.24 13.12 -15.21
CA GLU A 38 -13.32 12.98 -14.09
C GLU A 38 -12.19 12.00 -14.40
N LEU A 39 -10.99 12.34 -13.94
CA LEU A 39 -9.82 11.49 -13.89
C LEU A 39 -9.51 11.05 -12.46
N ILE A 40 -8.95 9.86 -12.31
CA ILE A 40 -8.35 9.35 -11.08
C ILE A 40 -6.88 9.03 -11.31
N ASN A 41 -6.03 9.31 -10.32
CA ASN A 41 -4.65 8.87 -10.28
C ASN A 41 -4.50 7.68 -9.33
N LEU A 42 -4.31 6.49 -9.89
CA LEU A 42 -4.03 5.26 -9.14
C LEU A 42 -2.52 5.02 -8.92
N ASP A 43 -1.65 5.95 -9.35
CA ASP A 43 -0.23 5.88 -9.04
C ASP A 43 0.02 6.30 -7.58
N SER A 44 1.07 5.72 -7.01
CA SER A 44 1.60 6.03 -5.66
C SER A 44 2.21 7.43 -5.53
N ARG A 45 2.37 8.14 -6.65
CA ARG A 45 3.00 9.46 -6.73
C ARG A 45 2.06 10.48 -7.35
N ASP A 46 2.31 11.75 -7.06
CA ASP A 46 1.69 12.87 -7.75
C ASP A 46 2.07 12.81 -9.24
N VAL A 47 1.10 13.11 -10.12
CA VAL A 47 1.32 13.15 -11.57
C VAL A 47 0.97 14.54 -12.12
N ASP A 48 1.90 15.18 -12.84
CA ASP A 48 1.61 16.42 -13.58
C ASP A 48 1.02 16.08 -14.96
N LEU A 49 -0.28 16.37 -15.13
CA LEU A 49 -1.01 16.11 -16.37
C LEU A 49 -0.78 17.20 -17.43
N GLY A 50 0.17 18.11 -17.21
CA GLY A 50 0.57 19.11 -18.20
C GLY A 50 0.81 18.49 -19.57
N GLY A 51 0.10 18.96 -20.58
CA GLY A 51 0.24 18.49 -21.97
C GLY A 51 -0.52 17.22 -22.34
N TRP A 52 -1.14 16.53 -21.37
CA TRP A 52 -2.06 15.42 -21.66
C TRP A 52 -3.32 15.92 -22.36
N VAL A 53 -4.02 15.04 -23.08
CA VAL A 53 -5.17 15.40 -23.89
C VAL A 53 -6.38 14.54 -23.56
N LEU A 54 -7.52 15.19 -23.28
CA LEU A 54 -8.85 14.58 -23.30
C LEU A 54 -9.50 14.83 -24.66
N THR A 55 -10.13 13.81 -25.24
CA THR A 55 -10.77 13.94 -26.56
C THR A 55 -11.94 12.99 -26.79
N ASP A 56 -12.93 13.45 -27.55
CA ASP A 56 -14.02 12.66 -28.15
C ASP A 56 -13.73 12.29 -29.63
N ASN A 57 -12.47 12.39 -30.07
CA ASN A 57 -12.00 12.34 -31.46
C ASN A 57 -12.44 13.51 -32.37
N LYS A 58 -13.12 14.53 -31.84
CA LYS A 58 -13.51 15.74 -32.58
C LYS A 58 -12.93 17.00 -31.95
N THR A 59 -13.06 17.08 -30.63
CA THR A 59 -12.56 18.14 -29.76
C THR A 59 -11.35 17.60 -29.00
N TYR A 60 -10.29 18.40 -28.94
CA TYR A 60 -9.05 18.05 -28.27
C TYR A 60 -8.79 19.08 -27.18
N PHE A 61 -8.95 18.66 -25.93
CA PHE A 61 -8.67 19.50 -24.77
C PHE A 61 -7.30 19.12 -24.21
N GLN A 62 -6.33 20.02 -24.37
CA GLN A 62 -5.01 19.87 -23.77
C GLN A 62 -5.01 20.43 -22.34
N ILE A 63 -4.62 19.61 -21.39
CA ILE A 63 -4.51 19.97 -19.97
C ILE A 63 -3.33 20.93 -19.79
N GLN A 64 -3.56 22.02 -19.06
CA GLN A 64 -2.57 23.07 -18.85
C GLN A 64 -1.40 22.57 -18.00
N ALA A 65 -0.20 23.10 -18.25
CA ALA A 65 0.99 22.77 -17.48
C ALA A 65 0.79 22.99 -15.97
N LYS A 66 1.46 22.17 -15.14
CA LYS A 66 1.38 22.22 -13.67
C LYS A 66 0.01 21.86 -13.11
N THR A 67 -0.72 21.02 -13.84
CA THR A 67 -2.00 20.47 -13.37
C THR A 67 -1.72 19.15 -12.70
N ILE A 68 -1.52 19.18 -11.38
CA ILE A 68 -1.09 18.02 -10.61
C ILE A 68 -2.31 17.29 -10.05
N ILE A 69 -2.42 15.99 -10.34
CA ILE A 69 -3.32 15.08 -9.65
C ILE A 69 -2.53 14.33 -8.57
N LYS A 70 -2.97 14.44 -7.32
CA LYS A 70 -2.30 13.78 -6.17
C LYS A 70 -2.34 12.26 -6.29
N ALA A 71 -1.41 11.55 -5.65
CA ALA A 71 -1.54 10.10 -5.47
C ALA A 71 -2.92 9.76 -4.86
N GLY A 72 -3.64 8.80 -5.46
CA GLY A 72 -5.01 8.45 -5.08
C GLY A 72 -6.07 9.55 -5.32
N GLY A 73 -5.68 10.67 -5.94
CA GLY A 73 -6.50 11.86 -6.11
C GLY A 73 -7.40 11.83 -7.35
N TYR A 74 -8.31 12.80 -7.39
CA TYR A 74 -9.32 12.99 -8.44
C TYR A 74 -9.19 14.35 -9.09
N LEU A 75 -9.54 14.46 -10.37
CA LEU A 75 -9.56 15.73 -11.09
C LEU A 75 -10.74 15.81 -12.07
N VAL A 76 -11.61 16.78 -11.84
CA VAL A 76 -12.85 16.98 -12.62
C VAL A 76 -12.67 18.09 -13.66
N PHE A 77 -13.08 17.82 -14.89
CA PHE A 77 -13.13 18.78 -15.98
C PHE A 77 -14.55 18.95 -16.50
N ASN A 78 -15.12 20.14 -16.30
CA ASN A 78 -16.43 20.50 -16.84
C ASN A 78 -16.36 20.81 -18.35
N LYS A 79 -17.48 20.65 -19.04
CA LYS A 79 -17.64 21.02 -20.45
C LYS A 79 -17.27 22.46 -20.75
N GLU A 80 -17.53 23.41 -19.85
CA GLU A 80 -17.13 24.79 -20.07
C GLU A 80 -15.60 24.91 -20.25
N VAL A 81 -14.82 24.05 -19.60
CA VAL A 81 -13.36 24.02 -19.70
C VAL A 81 -12.92 23.21 -20.91
N THR A 82 -13.41 21.98 -21.06
CA THR A 82 -12.94 21.05 -22.10
C THR A 82 -13.48 21.36 -23.49
N LYS A 83 -14.65 22.00 -23.55
CA LYS A 83 -15.51 22.13 -24.74
C LYS A 83 -15.93 20.78 -25.36
N ILE A 84 -15.68 19.66 -24.69
CA ILE A 84 -16.12 18.33 -25.10
C ILE A 84 -17.60 18.19 -24.72
N SER A 85 -18.44 17.77 -25.66
CA SER A 85 -19.86 17.51 -25.41
C SER A 85 -20.08 16.00 -25.34
N LEU A 86 -20.66 15.53 -24.25
CA LEU A 86 -20.96 14.12 -24.03
C LEU A 86 -22.32 13.77 -24.66
N ASN A 87 -22.30 13.17 -25.85
CA ASN A 87 -23.52 12.93 -26.62
C ASN A 87 -24.48 11.92 -25.96
N ASN A 88 -25.76 12.28 -25.84
CA ASN A 88 -26.78 11.41 -25.23
C ASN A 88 -27.03 10.10 -25.98
N THR A 89 -26.66 10.03 -27.26
CA THR A 89 -26.78 8.84 -28.12
C THR A 89 -25.51 8.00 -28.16
N GLY A 90 -24.60 8.22 -27.20
CA GLY A 90 -23.34 7.52 -27.08
C GLY A 90 -22.14 8.42 -27.41
N GLU A 91 -21.06 8.24 -26.66
CA GLU A 91 -19.82 8.96 -26.84
C GLU A 91 -18.63 8.11 -26.39
N LYS A 92 -17.44 8.43 -26.91
CA LYS A 92 -16.18 7.82 -26.51
C LYS A 92 -15.18 8.88 -26.10
N ILE A 93 -14.74 8.84 -24.85
CA ILE A 93 -13.70 9.72 -24.32
C ILE A 93 -12.37 8.96 -24.24
N LEU A 94 -11.31 9.60 -24.71
CA LEU A 94 -9.95 9.10 -24.66
C LEU A 94 -9.07 10.05 -23.85
N LEU A 95 -8.18 9.48 -23.06
CA LEU A 95 -7.07 10.15 -22.40
C LEU A 95 -5.77 9.76 -23.10
N ILE A 96 -5.03 10.76 -23.58
CA ILE A 96 -3.83 10.60 -24.39
C ILE A 96 -2.67 11.32 -23.69
N ASP A 97 -1.53 10.66 -23.56
CA ASP A 97 -0.33 11.25 -22.98
C ASP A 97 0.38 12.22 -23.96
N PRO A 98 1.36 13.02 -23.50
CA PRO A 98 2.10 13.94 -24.37
C PRO A 98 2.92 13.28 -25.49
N LYS A 99 3.12 11.95 -25.46
CA LYS A 99 3.76 11.17 -26.53
C LYS A 99 2.75 10.66 -27.58
N GLY A 100 1.46 10.88 -27.36
CA GLY A 100 0.39 10.42 -28.23
C GLY A 100 -0.08 8.99 -27.94
N LYS A 101 0.34 8.38 -26.83
CA LYS A 101 -0.16 7.07 -26.39
C LYS A 101 -1.56 7.26 -25.79
N ILE A 102 -2.52 6.46 -26.24
CA ILE A 102 -3.82 6.35 -25.57
C ILE A 102 -3.59 5.60 -24.24
N VAL A 103 -3.72 6.30 -23.13
CA VAL A 103 -3.53 5.74 -21.78
C VAL A 103 -4.81 5.05 -21.31
N ASN A 104 -5.95 5.72 -21.47
CA ASN A 104 -7.24 5.21 -21.03
C ASN A 104 -8.39 5.75 -21.90
N GLY A 105 -9.56 5.14 -21.77
CA GLY A 105 -10.78 5.69 -22.34
C GLY A 105 -12.03 5.00 -21.83
N VAL A 106 -13.16 5.62 -22.11
CA VAL A 106 -14.49 5.12 -21.77
C VAL A 106 -15.41 5.33 -22.97
N GLU A 107 -16.32 4.39 -23.20
CA GLU A 107 -17.34 4.47 -24.23
C GLU A 107 -18.68 4.03 -23.64
N TYR A 108 -19.74 4.77 -23.93
CA TYR A 108 -21.11 4.41 -23.58
C TYR A 108 -22.00 4.51 -24.82
N GLN A 109 -23.05 3.70 -24.90
CA GLN A 109 -23.93 3.65 -26.07
C GLN A 109 -25.12 4.59 -25.94
N LYS A 110 -25.64 4.80 -24.72
CA LYS A 110 -26.72 5.75 -24.48
C LYS A 110 -26.63 6.34 -23.09
N ALA A 111 -26.68 7.67 -23.01
CA ALA A 111 -26.71 8.35 -21.72
C ALA A 111 -28.03 8.07 -20.99
N VAL A 112 -27.94 7.83 -19.68
CA VAL A 112 -29.11 7.78 -18.81
C VAL A 112 -29.25 9.13 -18.12
N LYS A 113 -30.37 9.80 -18.38
CA LYS A 113 -30.62 11.15 -17.84
C LYS A 113 -30.54 11.14 -16.31
N GLY A 114 -29.81 12.10 -15.75
CA GLY A 114 -29.60 12.29 -14.32
C GLY A 114 -28.59 11.35 -13.68
N LEU A 115 -27.99 10.43 -14.43
CA LEU A 115 -27.01 9.47 -13.93
C LEU A 115 -25.62 9.76 -14.46
N SER A 116 -24.60 9.49 -13.66
CA SER A 116 -23.22 9.38 -14.11
C SER A 116 -22.93 7.95 -14.57
N PHE A 117 -21.99 7.82 -15.49
CA PHE A 117 -21.38 6.56 -15.84
C PHE A 117 -20.04 6.50 -15.12
N SER A 118 -19.95 5.62 -14.14
CA SER A 118 -18.86 5.61 -13.17
C SER A 118 -18.12 4.29 -13.25
N ARG A 119 -16.78 4.37 -13.23
CA ARG A 119 -15.91 3.20 -13.14
C ARG A 119 -16.21 2.49 -11.82
N ILE A 120 -16.44 1.18 -11.90
CA ILE A 120 -16.49 0.34 -10.69
C ILE A 120 -15.05 0.19 -10.21
N TYR A 121 -14.75 0.66 -8.99
CA TYR A 121 -13.40 0.60 -8.42
C TYR A 121 -12.80 -0.78 -8.50
N GLY A 122 -11.51 -0.80 -8.84
CA GLY A 122 -10.82 -2.04 -9.08
C GLY A 122 -11.47 -2.84 -10.20
N THR A 123 -11.97 -2.24 -11.28
CA THR A 123 -12.34 -2.96 -12.50
C THR A 123 -12.20 -2.04 -13.73
N ASP A 124 -12.27 -2.63 -14.92
CA ASP A 124 -12.52 -1.90 -16.18
C ASP A 124 -14.01 -1.82 -16.53
N ASN A 125 -14.88 -2.25 -15.62
CA ASN A 125 -16.32 -2.15 -15.78
C ASN A 125 -16.83 -0.79 -15.32
N TRP A 126 -17.96 -0.42 -15.89
CA TRP A 126 -18.64 0.83 -15.62
C TRP A 126 -20.10 0.56 -15.30
N ALA A 127 -20.70 1.40 -14.47
CA ALA A 127 -22.10 1.34 -14.13
C ALA A 127 -22.72 2.73 -14.23
N TRP A 128 -23.97 2.78 -14.67
CA TRP A 128 -24.79 3.95 -14.45
C TRP A 128 -25.20 4.02 -12.97
N THR A 129 -24.96 5.16 -12.33
CA THR A 129 -25.34 5.40 -10.93
C THR A 129 -25.98 6.78 -10.78
N LYS A 130 -26.85 6.89 -9.77
CA LYS A 130 -27.46 8.17 -9.36
C LYS A 130 -26.55 8.96 -8.42
N ASP A 131 -25.58 8.28 -7.82
CA ASP A 131 -24.68 8.86 -6.85
C ASP A 131 -23.53 9.52 -7.59
N LEU A 132 -23.68 10.81 -7.86
CA LEU A 132 -22.64 11.63 -8.48
C LEU A 132 -21.50 11.85 -7.47
N THR A 133 -20.28 11.53 -7.85
CA THR A 133 -19.11 11.56 -6.95
C THR A 133 -17.96 12.43 -7.47
N PRO A 134 -18.21 13.67 -7.91
CA PRO A 134 -17.15 14.54 -8.38
C PRO A 134 -16.13 14.82 -7.27
N ALA A 135 -14.87 14.58 -7.58
CA ALA A 135 -13.70 14.64 -6.72
C ALA A 135 -13.72 13.68 -5.51
N GLU A 136 -14.55 12.63 -5.54
CA GLU A 136 -14.69 11.63 -4.48
C GLU A 136 -14.62 10.19 -5.01
N GLU A 137 -14.60 9.23 -4.09
CA GLU A 137 -14.73 7.82 -4.45
C GLU A 137 -16.15 7.51 -4.98
N ASN A 138 -16.28 7.09 -6.26
CA ASN A 138 -17.50 6.48 -6.85
C ASN A 138 -18.25 5.53 -5.91
N LYS A 139 -19.56 5.79 -5.78
CA LYS A 139 -20.51 4.99 -5.01
C LYS A 139 -21.48 4.33 -5.99
N ILE A 140 -21.54 3.00 -5.96
CA ILE A 140 -22.38 2.20 -6.87
C ILE A 140 -23.31 1.35 -6.01
N ASP A 141 -24.44 1.94 -5.60
CA ASP A 141 -25.46 1.24 -4.82
C ASP A 141 -26.51 0.57 -5.73
N GLY A 142 -26.56 -0.77 -5.68
CA GLY A 142 -27.77 -1.58 -5.79
C GLY A 142 -28.52 -1.73 -7.13
N GLU A 143 -28.33 -0.87 -8.13
CA GLU A 143 -29.00 -1.04 -9.45
C GLU A 143 -28.03 -0.76 -10.60
N VAL A 144 -27.11 -1.69 -10.83
CA VAL A 144 -26.16 -1.65 -11.96
C VAL A 144 -26.94 -1.83 -13.26
N ILE A 145 -27.24 -0.72 -13.96
CA ILE A 145 -27.62 -0.78 -15.38
C ILE A 145 -26.32 -1.01 -16.16
N SER A 146 -25.80 -2.24 -16.17
CA SER A 146 -24.60 -2.57 -16.93
C SER A 146 -24.94 -2.52 -18.43
N GLU A 147 -24.38 -1.57 -19.16
CA GLU A 147 -24.23 -1.74 -20.60
C GLU A 147 -23.17 -2.81 -20.82
N LYS A 148 -23.64 -3.97 -21.24
CA LYS A 148 -22.80 -5.06 -21.71
C LYS A 148 -22.07 -4.54 -22.95
N ILE A 149 -20.79 -4.17 -22.81
CA ILE A 149 -19.97 -3.80 -23.96
C ILE A 149 -20.00 -4.97 -24.94
N GLU A 150 -20.65 -4.78 -26.10
CA GLU A 150 -20.66 -5.81 -27.13
C GLU A 150 -19.24 -5.98 -27.65
N LYS A 151 -18.72 -7.19 -27.42
CA LYS A 151 -17.44 -7.68 -27.90
C LYS A 151 -17.29 -7.33 -29.39
N VAL A 152 -16.32 -6.49 -29.73
CA VAL A 152 -15.77 -6.47 -31.09
C VAL A 152 -15.15 -7.85 -31.32
N LYS A 153 -15.91 -8.72 -32.00
CA LYS A 153 -15.40 -10.00 -32.49
C LYS A 153 -14.36 -9.72 -33.57
N VAL A 154 -13.10 -9.63 -33.18
CA VAL A 154 -12.00 -9.90 -34.11
C VAL A 154 -12.09 -11.39 -34.44
N LYS A 155 -12.48 -11.71 -35.68
CA LYS A 155 -12.45 -13.08 -36.18
C LYS A 155 -10.99 -13.55 -36.18
N GLY A 156 -10.66 -14.46 -35.27
CA GLY A 156 -9.41 -15.22 -35.31
C GLY A 156 -8.42 -14.95 -34.17
N ALA A 157 -8.87 -14.98 -32.92
CA ALA A 157 -7.99 -15.30 -31.80
C ALA A 157 -8.78 -16.16 -30.82
N LYS A 158 -8.28 -17.37 -30.57
CA LYS A 158 -8.92 -18.38 -29.72
C LYS A 158 -8.33 -18.37 -28.30
N ASP A 159 -7.88 -17.21 -27.84
CA ASP A 159 -7.48 -16.98 -26.46
C ASP A 159 -8.50 -16.03 -25.84
N SER A 160 -9.21 -16.52 -24.83
CA SER A 160 -9.98 -15.68 -23.92
C SER A 160 -9.02 -14.68 -23.28
N ILE A 161 -9.10 -13.40 -23.65
CA ILE A 161 -8.39 -12.32 -22.96
C ILE A 161 -8.76 -12.44 -21.48
N LYS A 162 -7.77 -12.72 -20.63
CA LYS A 162 -7.94 -12.65 -19.17
C LYS A 162 -8.04 -11.17 -18.82
N GLU A 163 -9.20 -10.76 -18.35
CA GLU A 163 -9.44 -9.39 -17.90
C GLU A 163 -9.02 -9.27 -16.44
N PHE A 164 -8.02 -8.43 -16.17
CA PHE A 164 -7.48 -8.20 -14.84
C PHE A 164 -8.10 -6.92 -14.26
N ILE A 165 -8.46 -6.99 -12.98
CA ILE A 165 -8.84 -5.83 -12.18
C ILE A 165 -7.60 -4.99 -11.90
N LYS A 166 -7.49 -3.82 -12.52
CA LYS A 166 -6.43 -2.85 -12.21
C LYS A 166 -6.77 -2.09 -10.94
N THR A 167 -5.91 -2.11 -9.94
CA THR A 167 -6.17 -1.48 -8.63
C THR A 167 -4.88 -1.20 -7.85
N VAL A 168 -5.01 -0.54 -6.70
CA VAL A 168 -3.93 -0.35 -5.71
C VAL A 168 -3.90 -1.49 -4.69
N ILE A 169 -2.78 -1.68 -3.99
CA ILE A 169 -2.61 -2.83 -3.10
C ILE A 169 -3.59 -2.77 -1.93
N ALA A 170 -3.83 -1.58 -1.37
CA ALA A 170 -4.71 -1.38 -0.22
C ALA A 170 -6.16 -1.85 -0.47
N LYS A 171 -6.63 -1.75 -1.72
CA LYS A 171 -8.01 -2.13 -2.12
C LYS A 171 -8.18 -3.63 -2.34
N LEU A 172 -7.08 -4.40 -2.40
CA LEU A 172 -7.15 -5.84 -2.60
C LEU A 172 -7.90 -6.56 -1.49
N LYS A 173 -8.01 -5.99 -0.28
CA LYS A 173 -8.77 -6.57 0.83
C LYS A 173 -10.30 -6.57 0.62
N GLU A 174 -10.79 -5.65 -0.21
CA GLU A 174 -12.22 -5.49 -0.50
C GLU A 174 -12.68 -6.45 -1.60
N LEU A 175 -11.75 -6.95 -2.42
CA LEU A 175 -12.05 -7.84 -3.54
C LEU A 175 -12.28 -9.28 -3.09
N ALA A 176 -13.14 -10.00 -3.82
CA ALA A 176 -13.35 -11.42 -3.61
C ALA A 176 -12.09 -12.24 -3.95
N LEU A 177 -11.85 -13.34 -3.23
CA LEU A 177 -10.77 -14.28 -3.60
C LEU A 177 -11.03 -14.91 -4.98
N LYS A 178 -9.96 -15.38 -5.63
CA LYS A 178 -9.92 -15.92 -7.01
C LYS A 178 -10.13 -14.88 -8.12
N THR A 179 -10.23 -13.61 -7.76
CA THR A 179 -10.29 -12.49 -8.71
C THR A 179 -8.94 -12.32 -9.40
N LEU A 180 -8.97 -12.07 -10.72
CA LEU A 180 -7.78 -11.69 -11.48
C LEU A 180 -7.52 -10.21 -11.25
N VAL A 181 -6.34 -9.85 -10.75
CA VAL A 181 -5.95 -8.48 -10.38
C VAL A 181 -4.62 -8.11 -11.02
N GLU A 182 -4.44 -6.82 -11.29
CA GLU A 182 -3.20 -6.20 -11.72
C GLU A 182 -2.91 -5.02 -10.79
N VAL A 183 -1.75 -5.03 -10.16
CA VAL A 183 -1.31 -3.96 -9.24
C VAL A 183 0.11 -3.54 -9.59
N THR A 184 0.49 -2.34 -9.16
CA THR A 184 1.87 -1.84 -9.26
C THR A 184 2.43 -1.61 -7.86
N GLY A 185 3.72 -1.89 -7.68
CA GLY A 185 4.41 -1.62 -6.42
C GLY A 185 5.92 -1.82 -6.54
N PHE A 186 6.64 -1.39 -5.53
CA PHE A 186 8.09 -1.52 -5.42
C PHE A 186 8.44 -2.86 -4.79
N VAL A 187 9.41 -3.57 -5.36
CA VAL A 187 9.98 -4.77 -4.72
C VAL A 187 10.66 -4.34 -3.42
N VAL A 188 10.10 -4.80 -2.30
CA VAL A 188 10.67 -4.51 -0.97
C VAL A 188 11.35 -5.72 -0.36
N VAL A 189 11.08 -6.92 -0.89
CA VAL A 189 11.70 -8.18 -0.48
C VAL A 189 11.92 -9.00 -1.73
N GLU A 190 13.15 -9.49 -1.95
CA GLU A 190 13.48 -10.36 -3.07
C GLU A 190 13.01 -11.81 -2.88
N PRO A 191 12.77 -12.55 -3.98
CA PRO A 191 12.65 -14.00 -3.93
C PRO A 191 13.88 -14.63 -3.26
N GLY A 192 13.65 -15.53 -2.30
CA GLY A 192 14.70 -16.22 -1.55
C GLY A 192 14.96 -15.68 -0.16
N ILE A 193 14.64 -14.41 0.11
CA ILE A 193 14.86 -13.79 1.44
C ILE A 193 13.93 -14.39 2.50
N TYR A 194 12.63 -14.48 2.23
CA TYR A 194 11.67 -15.15 3.13
C TYR A 194 11.25 -16.54 2.65
N GLY A 195 11.31 -16.77 1.33
CA GLY A 195 11.04 -18.03 0.68
C GLY A 195 11.35 -17.96 -0.81
N THR A 196 11.57 -19.11 -1.45
CA THR A 196 11.98 -19.16 -2.87
C THR A 196 10.81 -19.05 -3.86
N ASN A 197 9.58 -19.15 -3.37
CA ASN A 197 8.35 -19.17 -4.17
C ASN A 197 7.49 -17.92 -3.99
N TYR A 198 7.97 -16.93 -3.26
CA TYR A 198 7.28 -15.66 -3.10
C TYR A 198 8.26 -14.55 -2.75
N PHE A 199 7.78 -13.33 -2.94
CA PHE A 199 8.44 -12.09 -2.62
C PHE A 199 7.36 -11.06 -2.23
N TYR A 200 7.75 -9.82 -1.87
CA TYR A 200 6.79 -8.78 -1.47
C TYR A 200 6.99 -7.50 -2.26
N ILE A 201 5.87 -6.86 -2.58
CA ILE A 201 5.84 -5.49 -3.10
C ILE A 201 5.11 -4.56 -2.12
N PHE A 202 5.41 -3.27 -2.22
CA PHE A 202 4.82 -2.19 -1.42
C PHE A 202 4.60 -0.96 -2.31
N ASP A 203 3.47 -0.28 -2.19
CA ASP A 203 3.15 0.91 -3.00
C ASP A 203 3.28 2.23 -2.23
N GLY A 204 3.72 2.21 -0.97
CA GLY A 204 3.75 3.38 -0.09
C GLY A 204 2.59 3.42 0.91
N GLU A 205 1.48 2.74 0.62
CA GLU A 205 0.30 2.68 1.49
C GLU A 205 0.03 1.27 2.00
N ALA A 206 0.25 0.26 1.15
CA ALA A 206 0.05 -1.14 1.49
C ALA A 206 1.03 -2.05 0.73
N GLY A 207 1.30 -3.22 1.29
CA GLY A 207 2.10 -4.23 0.63
C GLY A 207 1.38 -5.56 0.48
N ILE A 208 1.87 -6.39 -0.44
CA ILE A 208 1.29 -7.70 -0.71
C ILE A 208 2.34 -8.71 -1.13
N LYS A 209 2.10 -9.96 -0.71
CA LYS A 209 2.85 -11.14 -1.13
C LYS A 209 2.53 -11.51 -2.58
N ILE A 210 3.57 -11.63 -3.40
CA ILE A 210 3.49 -12.19 -4.75
C ILE A 210 4.00 -13.62 -4.72
N TYR A 211 3.19 -14.58 -5.14
CA TYR A 211 3.46 -16.01 -5.02
C TYR A 211 3.50 -16.70 -6.39
N SER A 212 4.53 -17.51 -6.64
CA SER A 212 4.62 -18.38 -7.81
C SER A 212 4.83 -19.83 -7.39
N TYR A 213 3.91 -20.71 -7.78
CA TYR A 213 4.07 -22.14 -7.51
C TYR A 213 5.31 -22.71 -8.24
N LYS A 214 5.57 -22.24 -9.46
CA LYS A 214 6.70 -22.67 -10.28
C LYS A 214 8.03 -21.99 -9.91
N LYS A 215 7.97 -20.94 -9.08
CA LYS A 215 9.14 -20.09 -8.73
C LYS A 215 9.77 -19.42 -9.95
N GLU A 216 8.95 -19.19 -10.97
CA GLU A 216 9.33 -18.46 -12.18
C GLU A 216 9.07 -16.98 -11.94
N PHE A 217 10.14 -16.25 -11.62
CA PHE A 217 10.17 -14.80 -11.52
C PHE A 217 11.19 -14.27 -12.54
N PRO A 218 11.02 -13.05 -13.05
CA PRO A 218 12.15 -12.33 -13.64
C PRO A 218 13.26 -12.11 -12.59
N GLU A 219 14.44 -11.67 -13.01
CA GLU A 219 15.46 -11.19 -12.07
C GLU A 219 14.90 -9.93 -11.40
N LEU A 220 14.71 -9.99 -10.09
CA LEU A 220 14.09 -8.92 -9.29
C LEU A 220 15.07 -8.44 -8.24
N GLU A 221 15.17 -7.13 -8.06
CA GLU A 221 15.99 -6.47 -7.05
C GLU A 221 15.14 -5.52 -6.21
N ILE A 222 15.50 -5.35 -4.93
CA ILE A 222 14.86 -4.35 -4.06
C ILE A 222 14.98 -2.96 -4.71
N GLY A 223 13.87 -2.21 -4.78
CA GLY A 223 13.82 -0.89 -5.41
C GLY A 223 13.10 -0.83 -6.76
N GLN A 224 13.04 -1.96 -7.48
CA GLN A 224 12.38 -1.99 -8.78
C GLN A 224 10.87 -1.76 -8.67
N LYS A 225 10.34 -0.85 -9.49
CA LYS A 225 8.88 -0.68 -9.64
C LYS A 225 8.38 -1.70 -10.65
N ILE A 226 7.44 -2.54 -10.24
CA ILE A 226 6.90 -3.61 -11.08
C ILE A 226 5.38 -3.56 -11.16
N ARG A 227 4.84 -4.03 -12.28
CA ARG A 227 3.43 -4.37 -12.47
C ARG A 227 3.27 -5.88 -12.35
N VAL A 228 2.29 -6.32 -11.57
CA VAL A 228 2.03 -7.74 -11.31
C VAL A 228 0.59 -8.07 -11.62
N SER A 229 0.37 -9.04 -12.51
CA SER A 229 -0.95 -9.49 -12.95
C SER A 229 -1.16 -10.96 -12.54
N GLY A 230 -2.12 -11.25 -11.67
CA GLY A 230 -2.31 -12.60 -11.15
C GLY A 230 -3.65 -12.84 -10.48
N THR A 231 -3.79 -13.98 -9.82
CA THR A 231 -5.03 -14.37 -9.13
C THR A 231 -4.93 -14.11 -7.63
N LEU A 232 -5.80 -13.26 -7.09
CA LEU A 232 -5.93 -13.02 -5.66
C LEU A 232 -6.32 -14.30 -4.92
N SER A 233 -5.64 -14.57 -3.82
CA SER A 233 -5.92 -15.70 -2.94
C SER A 233 -5.50 -15.37 -1.51
N GLU A 234 -5.74 -16.29 -0.59
CA GLU A 234 -5.33 -16.16 0.80
C GLU A 234 -4.77 -17.49 1.29
N ALA A 235 -3.76 -17.42 2.16
CA ALA A 235 -3.23 -18.57 2.88
C ALA A 235 -2.75 -18.12 4.25
N GLU A 236 -3.09 -18.89 5.29
CA GLU A 236 -2.67 -18.63 6.68
C GLU A 236 -3.05 -17.24 7.23
N GLY A 237 -4.14 -16.65 6.72
CA GLY A 237 -4.61 -15.31 7.10
C GLY A 237 -3.91 -14.17 6.36
N GLU A 238 -3.09 -14.47 5.34
CA GLU A 238 -2.40 -13.48 4.53
C GLU A 238 -2.84 -13.56 3.06
N ARG A 239 -3.31 -12.43 2.53
CA ARG A 239 -3.66 -12.30 1.10
C ARG A 239 -2.40 -12.25 0.24
N LYS A 240 -2.54 -12.78 -0.98
CA LYS A 240 -1.45 -12.87 -1.95
C LYS A 240 -1.97 -12.90 -3.38
N ILE A 241 -1.15 -12.45 -4.31
CA ILE A 241 -1.39 -12.58 -5.75
C ILE A 241 -0.60 -13.77 -6.26
N ASN A 242 -1.27 -14.74 -6.88
CA ASN A 242 -0.60 -15.88 -7.51
C ASN A 242 -0.29 -15.56 -8.98
N VAL A 243 0.98 -15.65 -9.35
CA VAL A 243 1.47 -15.58 -10.73
C VAL A 243 1.80 -17.00 -11.24
N SER A 244 1.67 -17.21 -12.55
CA SER A 244 1.80 -18.53 -13.20
C SER A 244 3.02 -18.66 -14.09
N GLN A 245 3.59 -17.54 -14.51
CA GLN A 245 4.77 -17.40 -15.39
C GLN A 245 5.44 -16.05 -15.12
N LYS A 246 6.68 -15.86 -15.58
CA LYS A 246 7.43 -14.62 -15.33
C LYS A 246 6.84 -13.40 -16.05
N GLU A 247 6.16 -13.61 -17.18
CA GLU A 247 5.52 -12.57 -17.99
C GLU A 247 4.29 -11.94 -17.31
N ASP A 248 3.81 -12.56 -16.22
CA ASP A 248 2.81 -11.97 -15.34
C ASP A 248 3.39 -10.83 -14.47
N ILE A 249 4.72 -10.60 -14.56
CA ILE A 249 5.45 -9.55 -13.86
C ILE A 249 6.21 -8.72 -14.90
N GLU A 250 5.91 -7.43 -14.97
CA GLU A 250 6.57 -6.46 -15.85
C GLU A 250 7.36 -5.46 -15.01
N ILE A 251 8.66 -5.32 -15.30
CA ILE A 251 9.50 -4.30 -14.66
C ILE A 251 9.23 -2.97 -15.38
N LEU A 252 8.77 -1.97 -14.63
CA LEU A 252 8.45 -0.64 -15.15
C LEU A 252 9.65 0.30 -15.01
N GLU A 253 10.34 0.23 -13.88
CA GLU A 253 11.50 1.06 -13.54
C GLU A 253 12.56 0.21 -12.82
N GLU A 254 13.83 0.34 -13.22
CA GLU A 254 14.93 -0.46 -12.66
C GLU A 254 15.55 0.13 -11.39
N ASP A 255 15.57 1.46 -11.25
CA ASP A 255 16.18 2.17 -10.13
C ASP A 255 15.24 3.31 -9.70
N SER A 256 14.44 3.04 -8.68
CA SER A 256 13.45 3.97 -8.16
C SER A 256 13.61 4.13 -6.65
N GLU A 257 13.36 5.34 -6.14
CA GLU A 257 13.30 5.55 -4.70
C GLU A 257 12.15 4.74 -4.09
N ILE A 258 12.48 3.88 -3.12
CA ILE A 258 11.49 3.08 -2.40
C ILE A 258 10.70 4.00 -1.48
N PRO A 259 9.36 3.92 -1.47
CA PRO A 259 8.55 4.64 -0.50
C PRO A 259 8.98 4.34 0.93
N SER A 260 8.99 5.36 1.78
CA SER A 260 9.32 5.19 3.20
C SER A 260 8.43 4.14 3.86
N PRO A 261 8.97 3.27 4.73
CA PRO A 261 8.18 2.35 5.52
C PRO A 261 7.12 3.07 6.37
N ILE A 262 5.99 2.42 6.63
CA ILE A 262 4.96 2.96 7.51
C ILE A 262 5.45 2.89 8.95
N GLU A 263 5.53 4.02 9.65
CA GLU A 263 5.83 4.04 11.09
C GLU A 263 4.59 3.58 11.87
N ILE A 264 4.76 2.61 12.78
CA ILE A 264 3.67 2.03 13.57
C ILE A 264 4.03 1.92 15.05
N ASP A 265 3.01 2.00 15.91
CA ASP A 265 3.13 1.79 17.36
C ASP A 265 2.57 0.44 17.83
N TYR A 266 1.79 -0.22 16.97
CA TYR A 266 1.16 -1.51 17.21
C TYR A 266 0.95 -2.27 15.89
N LEU A 267 0.84 -3.61 15.96
CA LEU A 267 0.56 -4.41 14.78
C LEU A 267 -0.93 -4.35 14.41
N ASN A 268 -1.20 -4.18 13.12
CA ASN A 268 -2.54 -4.14 12.56
C ASN A 268 -2.67 -5.19 11.44
N GLU A 269 -3.76 -5.95 11.45
CA GLU A 269 -4.08 -6.92 10.40
C GLU A 269 -4.26 -6.27 9.02
N ASP A 270 -4.76 -5.03 8.98
CA ASP A 270 -4.92 -4.26 7.73
C ASP A 270 -3.58 -3.98 7.03
N LEU A 271 -2.46 -4.04 7.76
CA LEU A 271 -1.12 -3.77 7.25
C LEU A 271 -0.34 -5.05 6.91
N VAL A 272 -0.95 -6.23 7.00
CA VAL A 272 -0.30 -7.50 6.63
C VAL A 272 0.18 -7.43 5.17
N GLY A 273 1.45 -7.75 4.96
CA GLY A 273 2.15 -7.64 3.68
C GLY A 273 2.88 -6.32 3.46
N SER A 274 2.63 -5.30 4.29
CA SER A 274 3.21 -3.97 4.16
C SER A 274 4.59 -3.86 4.82
N LEU A 275 5.44 -2.99 4.27
CA LEU A 275 6.73 -2.61 4.84
C LEU A 275 6.50 -1.56 5.93
N VAL A 276 6.93 -1.86 7.15
CA VAL A 276 6.73 -1.02 8.32
C VAL A 276 8.03 -0.81 9.08
N THR A 277 8.07 0.22 9.92
CA THR A 277 9.11 0.39 10.93
C THR A 277 8.48 0.56 12.32
N ILE A 278 9.12 -0.02 13.33
CA ILE A 278 8.68 0.05 14.72
C ILE A 278 9.86 0.24 15.66
N GLU A 279 9.65 0.96 16.76
CA GLU A 279 10.64 1.11 17.83
C GLU A 279 10.20 0.36 19.09
N GLY A 280 11.15 -0.25 19.80
CA GLY A 280 10.84 -0.91 21.05
C GLY A 280 12.05 -1.49 21.78
N ILE A 281 11.84 -1.72 23.07
CA ILE A 281 12.85 -2.30 23.97
C ILE A 281 12.80 -3.82 23.87
N VAL A 282 13.96 -4.47 23.69
CA VAL A 282 14.04 -5.93 23.64
C VAL A 282 13.71 -6.52 25.02
N LEU A 283 12.62 -7.29 25.10
CA LEU A 283 12.21 -8.02 26.30
C LEU A 283 12.91 -9.37 26.42
N ASN A 284 12.94 -10.11 25.32
CA ASN A 284 13.46 -11.46 25.27
C ASN A 284 13.96 -11.81 23.86
N ILE A 285 15.01 -12.62 23.82
CA ILE A 285 15.55 -13.18 22.59
C ILE A 285 15.42 -14.71 22.61
N GLU A 286 14.68 -15.25 21.64
CA GLU A 286 14.50 -16.69 21.44
C GLU A 286 15.37 -17.24 20.29
N ALA A 287 15.11 -18.49 19.88
CA ALA A 287 15.88 -19.15 18.83
C ALA A 287 15.74 -18.45 17.47
N SER A 288 14.52 -18.02 17.12
CA SER A 288 14.17 -17.42 15.81
C SER A 288 13.32 -16.16 15.94
N SER A 289 13.19 -15.60 17.15
CA SER A 289 12.30 -14.48 17.42
C SER A 289 12.95 -13.54 18.44
N VAL A 290 12.66 -12.25 18.31
CA VAL A 290 12.95 -11.22 19.31
C VAL A 290 11.61 -10.57 19.68
N TYR A 291 11.40 -10.33 20.96
CA TYR A 291 10.18 -9.69 21.45
C TYR A 291 10.50 -8.27 21.89
N LEU A 292 9.79 -7.29 21.35
CA LEU A 292 9.93 -5.88 21.70
C LEU A 292 8.73 -5.41 22.52
N GLU A 293 8.95 -4.52 23.48
CA GLU A 293 7.90 -3.70 24.11
C GLU A 293 7.95 -2.30 23.52
N THR A 294 6.82 -1.83 22.96
CA THR A 294 6.69 -0.48 22.42
C THR A 294 6.51 0.54 23.54
N GLU A 295 6.57 1.85 23.23
CA GLU A 295 6.32 2.90 24.24
C GLU A 295 4.90 2.80 24.85
N GLU A 296 3.94 2.28 24.09
CA GLU A 296 2.56 2.06 24.52
C GLU A 296 2.38 0.77 25.35
N GLY A 297 3.43 -0.03 25.53
CA GLY A 297 3.43 -1.26 26.33
C GLY A 297 2.93 -2.50 25.57
N GLU A 298 2.82 -2.43 24.24
CA GLU A 298 2.46 -3.57 23.40
C GLU A 298 3.68 -4.47 23.16
N THR A 299 3.48 -5.79 23.22
CA THR A 299 4.54 -6.76 22.94
C THR A 299 4.48 -7.22 21.49
N ILE A 300 5.54 -6.92 20.74
CA ILE A 300 5.63 -7.19 19.30
C ILE A 300 6.65 -8.28 19.03
N LYS A 301 6.25 -9.27 18.23
CA LYS A 301 7.13 -10.35 17.78
C LYS A 301 7.86 -9.96 16.51
N ILE A 302 9.19 -9.99 16.57
CA ILE A 302 10.08 -9.88 15.42
C ILE A 302 10.57 -11.28 15.06
N TYR A 303 10.13 -11.81 13.93
CA TYR A 303 10.51 -13.15 13.48
C TYR A 303 11.70 -13.11 12.54
N LEU A 304 12.81 -13.71 12.98
CA LEU A 304 14.08 -13.76 12.24
C LEU A 304 14.09 -14.96 11.29
N LYS A 305 13.67 -14.74 10.05
CA LYS A 305 13.79 -15.74 8.98
C LYS A 305 15.26 -16.13 8.80
N ARG A 306 15.54 -17.44 8.86
CA ARG A 306 16.91 -17.96 8.70
C ARG A 306 17.57 -17.52 7.38
N SER A 307 16.80 -17.44 6.30
CA SER A 307 17.27 -17.02 4.97
C SER A 307 17.59 -15.53 4.86
N ALA A 308 17.06 -14.68 5.76
CA ALA A 308 17.43 -13.26 5.86
C ALA A 308 18.83 -13.05 6.47
N ASN A 309 19.45 -14.11 7.02
CA ASN A 309 20.82 -14.11 7.52
C ASN A 309 21.14 -12.99 8.55
N ILE A 310 20.15 -12.66 9.39
CA ILE A 310 20.27 -11.65 10.45
C ILE A 310 21.08 -12.25 11.61
N ASP A 311 22.12 -11.55 12.06
CA ASP A 311 22.88 -11.99 13.24
C ASP A 311 22.12 -11.61 14.50
N LYS A 312 21.47 -12.58 15.13
CA LYS A 312 20.73 -12.36 16.37
C LYS A 312 21.58 -11.82 17.53
N LYS A 313 22.91 -11.90 17.46
CA LYS A 313 23.79 -11.37 18.50
C LYS A 313 23.82 -9.85 18.55
N VAL A 314 23.28 -9.17 17.53
CA VAL A 314 23.13 -7.71 17.54
C VAL A 314 22.12 -7.25 18.59
N PHE A 315 21.16 -8.10 18.95
CA PHE A 315 20.15 -7.80 19.95
C PHE A 315 20.68 -8.01 21.36
N GLN A 316 20.24 -7.13 22.26
CA GLN A 316 20.51 -7.23 23.69
C GLN A 316 19.23 -6.86 24.46
N GLU A 317 18.85 -7.71 25.41
CA GLU A 317 17.71 -7.44 26.30
C GLU A 317 17.90 -6.10 27.06
N GLY A 318 16.82 -5.33 27.15
CA GLY A 318 16.79 -4.00 27.77
C GLY A 318 17.27 -2.84 26.87
N GLU A 319 17.75 -3.11 25.65
CA GLU A 319 18.14 -2.06 24.71
C GLU A 319 17.03 -1.73 23.71
N ASN A 320 17.01 -0.47 23.25
CA ASN A 320 16.01 0.03 22.31
C ASN A 320 16.50 -0.11 20.86
N PHE A 321 15.63 -0.60 19.99
CA PHE A 321 15.91 -0.80 18.57
C PHE A 321 14.77 -0.23 17.71
N LYS A 322 15.14 0.31 16.55
CA LYS A 322 14.24 0.55 15.41
C LYS A 322 14.37 -0.61 14.45
N ILE A 323 13.25 -1.26 14.15
CA ILE A 323 13.18 -2.45 13.31
C ILE A 323 12.28 -2.15 12.11
N THR A 324 12.83 -2.30 10.91
CA THR A 324 12.08 -2.29 9.65
C THR A 324 11.77 -3.72 9.20
N GLY A 325 10.63 -3.95 8.58
CA GLY A 325 10.30 -5.26 8.04
C GLY A 325 8.89 -5.37 7.51
N VAL A 326 8.54 -6.55 7.00
CA VAL A 326 7.20 -6.82 6.48
C VAL A 326 6.34 -7.44 7.57
N ILE A 327 5.14 -6.90 7.78
CA ILE A 327 4.14 -7.54 8.65
C ILE A 327 3.66 -8.82 7.97
N SER A 328 3.67 -9.92 8.70
CA SER A 328 3.07 -11.19 8.26
C SER A 328 2.20 -11.77 9.37
N LYS A 329 1.28 -12.62 8.96
CA LYS A 329 0.35 -13.33 9.83
C LYS A 329 0.59 -14.82 9.69
N SER A 330 0.72 -15.52 10.81
CA SER A 330 0.72 -16.98 10.85
C SER A 330 -0.35 -17.44 11.83
N LYS A 331 -1.42 -18.03 11.28
CA LYS A 331 -2.64 -18.36 12.02
C LYS A 331 -3.27 -17.08 12.58
N GLU A 332 -3.12 -16.79 13.88
CA GLU A 332 -3.67 -15.60 14.55
C GLU A 332 -2.58 -14.72 15.17
N GLU A 333 -1.31 -15.01 14.93
CA GLU A 333 -0.20 -14.24 15.48
C GLU A 333 0.39 -13.34 14.38
N LEU A 334 0.33 -12.03 14.61
CA LEU A 334 1.03 -11.05 13.79
C LEU A 334 2.49 -10.96 14.22
N MET A 335 3.37 -10.73 13.23
CA MET A 335 4.79 -10.53 13.46
C MET A 335 5.39 -9.62 12.39
N ILE A 336 6.52 -9.01 12.69
CA ILE A 336 7.34 -8.33 11.70
C ILE A 336 8.49 -9.26 11.32
N MET A 337 8.74 -9.41 10.02
CA MET A 337 9.91 -10.09 9.50
C MET A 337 10.87 -9.04 8.94
N PRO A 338 12.06 -8.83 9.52
CA PRO A 338 13.10 -8.00 8.90
C PRO A 338 13.77 -8.74 7.74
N ARG A 339 14.27 -8.01 6.74
CA ARG A 339 14.80 -8.51 5.46
C ARG A 339 16.28 -8.82 5.53
N SER A 340 17.03 -8.02 6.29
CA SER A 340 18.48 -8.12 6.44
C SER A 340 18.93 -7.47 7.77
N ASN A 341 20.24 -7.43 8.02
CA ASN A 341 20.79 -6.69 9.17
C ASN A 341 20.64 -5.16 9.03
N GLU A 342 20.42 -4.64 7.82
CA GLU A 342 20.23 -3.20 7.57
C GLU A 342 18.88 -2.70 8.09
N ASP A 343 17.92 -3.61 8.25
CA ASP A 343 16.63 -3.32 8.87
C ASP A 343 16.69 -3.21 10.40
N ILE A 344 17.87 -3.41 11.01
CA ILE A 344 18.06 -3.45 12.47
C ILE A 344 18.93 -2.27 12.91
N GLU A 345 18.31 -1.26 13.49
CA GLU A 345 19.00 -0.07 13.99
C GLU A 345 18.95 -0.01 15.52
N LYS A 346 20.12 0.09 16.16
CA LYS A 346 20.24 0.26 17.60
C LYS A 346 20.17 1.75 17.96
N LEU A 347 19.13 2.16 18.68
CA LEU A 347 18.91 3.56 19.07
C LEU A 347 19.62 3.97 20.37
N GLY A 348 20.24 3.01 21.07
CA GLY A 348 20.98 3.23 22.32
C GLY A 348 20.17 2.87 23.57
N LYS A 349 20.78 3.05 24.76
CA LYS A 349 20.12 2.77 26.04
C LYS A 349 19.18 3.90 26.42
N VAL A 350 17.95 3.56 26.80
CA VAL A 350 17.06 4.51 27.48
C VAL A 350 17.74 4.87 28.82
N LEU A 351 18.04 6.15 29.02
CA LEU A 351 18.60 6.72 30.24
C LEU A 351 17.60 6.60 31.40
N GLY A 352 17.46 5.40 31.93
CA GLY A 352 16.70 5.08 33.13
C GLY A 352 17.38 4.04 34.01
N GLU A 353 18.42 3.36 33.52
CA GLU A 353 19.18 2.37 34.28
C GLU A 353 20.49 3.00 34.77
N SER A 354 20.38 3.72 35.88
CA SER A 354 21.50 3.92 36.79
C SER A 354 21.01 3.63 38.20
N VAL A 355 21.82 2.84 38.91
CA VAL A 355 21.72 2.36 40.30
C VAL A 355 20.65 1.26 40.48
N VAL A 356 20.94 0.01 40.87
CA VAL A 356 21.93 -0.52 41.82
C VAL A 356 22.31 -1.96 41.41
N SER A 357 23.52 -2.17 40.89
CA SER A 357 24.22 -3.46 41.06
C SER A 357 25.25 -3.26 42.16
N GLU A 358 24.80 -3.29 43.41
CA GLU A 358 25.67 -3.53 44.55
C GLU A 358 25.34 -4.92 45.06
N ASP A 359 26.39 -5.76 45.11
CA ASP A 359 26.36 -7.15 45.48
C ASP A 359 25.66 -7.37 46.83
N ILE A 360 24.56 -8.13 46.81
CA ILE A 360 24.04 -8.75 48.04
C ILE A 360 24.58 -10.18 48.09
N GLU A 361 25.79 -10.32 48.65
CA GLU A 361 26.21 -11.57 49.27
C GLU A 361 25.33 -11.82 50.50
N LEU A 362 24.34 -12.71 50.38
CA LEU A 362 23.70 -13.33 51.54
C LEU A 362 24.00 -14.82 51.54
N ALA A 363 25.01 -15.16 52.34
CA ALA A 363 25.22 -16.51 52.84
C ALA A 363 24.03 -16.94 53.72
N SER A 364 23.33 -18.02 53.35
CA SER A 364 22.94 -19.03 54.34
C SER A 364 22.61 -20.38 53.70
N ASN A 365 23.11 -21.43 54.35
CA ASN A 365 22.93 -22.85 54.05
C ASN A 365 21.46 -23.29 54.12
N ASN A 366 20.92 -23.92 53.07
CA ASN A 366 20.42 -25.30 53.13
C ASN A 366 19.87 -25.79 51.77
N LYS A 367 19.95 -27.11 51.59
CA LYS A 367 19.52 -27.89 50.43
C LYS A 367 18.04 -27.69 50.10
N ASP A 368 17.73 -27.11 48.93
CA ASP A 368 16.75 -27.71 48.01
C ASP A 368 16.88 -27.10 46.59
N SER A 369 16.98 -27.95 45.57
CA SER A 369 17.37 -27.53 44.20
C SER A 369 16.22 -27.44 43.20
N GLN A 370 14.97 -27.52 43.65
CA GLN A 370 13.80 -27.39 42.76
C GLN A 370 13.05 -26.05 42.86
N ALA A 371 13.18 -25.31 43.96
CA ALA A 371 12.52 -24.00 44.12
C ALA A 371 13.14 -22.88 43.26
N LYS A 372 14.42 -23.00 42.88
CA LYS A 372 15.12 -21.99 42.04
C LYS A 372 14.65 -21.97 40.58
N LYS A 373 14.06 -23.04 40.06
CA LYS A 373 13.52 -23.05 38.67
C LYS A 373 12.13 -22.43 38.57
N TYR A 374 11.34 -22.46 39.65
CA TYR A 374 9.99 -21.88 39.65
C TYR A 374 9.95 -20.40 40.06
N LEU A 375 10.94 -19.90 40.81
CA LEU A 375 11.03 -18.48 41.17
C LEU A 375 11.63 -17.57 40.08
N LEU A 376 12.43 -18.10 39.16
CA LEU A 376 12.95 -17.35 38.01
C LEU A 376 11.92 -17.20 36.86
N GLY A 377 10.85 -18.00 36.86
CA GLY A 377 9.78 -17.94 35.84
C GLY A 377 8.56 -17.07 36.20
N LEU A 378 8.45 -16.61 37.46
CA LEU A 378 7.34 -15.76 37.93
C LEU A 378 7.78 -14.35 38.36
N GLY A 379 9.08 -14.11 38.49
CA GLY A 379 9.62 -12.80 38.89
C GLY A 379 9.53 -11.73 37.80
N GLY A 380 9.68 -12.11 36.52
CA GLY A 380 9.64 -11.16 35.40
C GLY A 380 8.26 -10.51 35.22
N THR A 381 7.19 -11.29 35.33
CA THR A 381 5.81 -10.78 35.20
C THR A 381 5.40 -9.88 36.37
N LEU A 382 5.86 -10.16 37.60
CA LEU A 382 5.56 -9.34 38.77
C LEU A 382 6.36 -8.03 38.81
N VAL A 383 7.60 -8.02 38.29
CA VAL A 383 8.41 -6.80 38.20
C VAL A 383 7.90 -5.88 37.08
N VAL A 384 7.51 -6.42 35.92
CA VAL A 384 6.97 -5.63 34.81
C VAL A 384 5.61 -5.00 35.17
N ILE A 385 4.72 -5.71 35.87
CA ILE A 385 3.46 -5.14 36.36
C ILE A 385 3.70 -3.98 37.35
N LEU A 386 4.70 -4.09 38.23
CA LEU A 386 5.02 -3.04 39.20
C LEU A 386 5.67 -1.81 38.55
N VAL A 387 6.49 -2.01 37.50
CA VAL A 387 7.09 -0.91 36.72
C VAL A 387 6.02 -0.17 35.90
N GLY A 388 5.13 -0.89 35.21
CA GLY A 388 4.02 -0.29 34.47
C GLY A 388 3.04 0.49 35.36
N LEU A 389 2.71 -0.05 36.55
CA LEU A 389 1.91 0.67 37.55
C LEU A 389 2.62 1.90 38.12
N GLY A 390 3.95 1.84 38.29
CA GLY A 390 4.77 2.97 38.76
C GLY A 390 4.82 4.13 37.77
N VAL A 391 5.00 3.83 36.48
CA VAL A 391 5.01 4.84 35.39
C VAL A 391 3.63 5.49 35.24
N LYS A 392 2.55 4.70 35.27
CA LYS A 392 1.17 5.21 35.23
C LYS A 392 0.84 6.12 36.41
N TRP A 393 1.18 5.70 37.63
CA TRP A 393 0.98 6.48 38.85
C TRP A 393 1.76 7.80 38.86
N TRP A 394 2.98 7.81 38.29
CA TRP A 394 3.79 9.01 38.16
C TRP A 394 3.22 10.01 37.14
N LYS A 395 2.76 9.54 35.97
CA LYS A 395 2.13 10.38 34.94
C LYS A 395 0.83 11.04 35.45
N GLU A 396 -0.01 10.31 36.18
CA GLU A 396 -1.25 10.85 36.77
C GLU A 396 -0.96 11.96 37.80
N ARG A 397 0.03 11.76 38.68
CA ARG A 397 0.44 12.78 39.67
C ARG A 397 1.10 14.01 39.08
N LYS A 398 1.75 13.90 37.90
CA LYS A 398 2.31 15.06 37.19
C LYS A 398 1.18 15.90 36.59
N LYS A 399 0.20 15.26 35.96
CA LYS A 399 -1.00 15.91 35.39
C LYS A 399 -1.83 16.65 36.45
N ASP A 400 -1.96 16.07 37.65
CA ASP A 400 -2.63 16.72 38.79
C ASP A 400 -1.84 17.88 39.40
N ARG A 401 -0.50 17.82 39.34
CA ARG A 401 0.37 18.93 39.79
C ARG A 401 0.31 20.11 38.84
N ASP A 402 0.25 19.85 37.54
CA ASP A 402 0.18 20.90 36.51
C ASP A 402 -1.21 21.54 36.41
N ARG A 403 -2.28 20.80 36.72
CA ARG A 403 -3.64 21.34 36.89
C ARG A 403 -3.83 22.23 38.12
N LYS A 404 -2.97 22.10 39.14
CA LYS A 404 -2.98 22.96 40.34
C LYS A 404 -2.08 24.20 40.20
N LYS A 405 -1.37 24.35 39.08
CA LYS A 405 -0.49 25.50 38.77
C LYS A 405 -1.01 26.39 37.63
N LYS A 406 -2.17 26.07 37.05
CA LYS A 406 -3.04 27.01 36.33
C LYS A 406 -4.20 27.38 37.23
#